data_AF-A0A919ZWV0-F1
#
_entry.id   AF-A0A919ZWV0-F1
#
_cell.length_a   1.000
_cell.length_b   1.000
_cell.length_c   1.000
_cell.angle_alpha   90.00
_cell.angle_beta   90.00
_cell.angle_gamma   90.00
#
_symmetry.space_group_name_H-M   'P 1'
#
loop_
_entity.id
_entity.type
_entity.pdbx_description
1 polymer ?
#
loop_
_entity_poly.entity_id
_entity_poly.type
_entity_poly.pdbx_seq_one_letter_code
_entity_poly.pdbx_strand_id
1 'polypeptide(L)' 'MQTIDIKYLNPKKGSKILDLGCGQGRHCFGAYMYVDADVFGFDMSP' A
#
# COMPACT_ATOMS: atom_id res chain seq x y z
N MET A 1 13.45 0.78 -1.03
CA MET A 1 13.40 0.27 0.35
C MET A 1 12.07 0.70 0.96
N GLN A 2 11.26 -0.27 1.40
CA GLN A 2 9.99 -0.02 2.09
C GLN A 2 10.30 0.26 3.57
N THR A 3 9.59 1.17 4.23
CA THR A 3 9.79 1.44 5.68
C THR A 3 8.77 0.73 6.56
N ILE A 4 7.93 -0.12 5.96
CA ILE A 4 6.93 -0.94 6.66
C ILE A 4 7.14 -2.41 6.34
N ASP A 5 6.67 -3.29 7.23
CA ASP A 5 6.48 -4.70 6.94
C ASP A 5 5.00 -4.99 6.65
N ILE A 6 4.70 -5.23 5.37
CA ILE A 6 3.35 -5.51 4.86
C ILE A 6 2.73 -6.78 5.48
N LYS A 7 3.53 -7.67 6.07
CA LYS A 7 3.05 -8.92 6.70
C LYS A 7 2.17 -8.67 7.92
N TYR A 8 2.37 -7.54 8.62
CA TYR A 8 1.50 -7.19 9.76
C TYR A 8 0.05 -6.90 9.33
N LEU A 9 -0.18 -6.50 8.08
CA LEU A 9 -1.53 -6.37 7.49
C LEU A 9 -2.13 -7.71 7.07
N ASN A 10 -1.31 -8.77 6.95
CA ASN A 10 -1.68 -10.10 6.43
C ASN A 10 -2.59 -10.05 5.18
N PRO A 11 -2.25 -9.26 4.14
CA PRO A 11 -3.13 -9.07 3.00
C PRO A 11 -3.20 -10.36 2.16
N LYS A 12 -4.38 -10.61 1.59
CA LYS A 12 -4.65 -11.76 0.72
C LYS A 12 -4.99 -11.28 -0.68
N LYS A 13 -5.00 -12.21 -1.63
CA LYS A 13 -5.48 -11.93 -2.99
C LYS A 13 -6.88 -11.31 -2.92
N GLY A 14 -7.07 -10.18 -3.61
CA GLY A 14 -8.31 -9.39 -3.61
C GLY A 14 -8.51 -8.50 -2.39
N SER A 15 -7.53 -8.39 -1.48
CA SER A 15 -7.60 -7.40 -0.39
C SER A 15 -7.66 -5.98 -0.95
N LYS A 16 -8.35 -5.10 -0.22
CA LYS A 16 -8.37 -3.66 -0.48
C LYS A 16 -7.55 -2.96 0.60
N ILE A 17 -6.56 -2.17 0.20
CA ILE A 17 -5.59 -1.53 1.09
C ILE A 17 -5.66 -0.01 0.91
N LEU A 18 -5.70 0.72 2.02
CA LEU A 18 -5.69 2.18 2.05
C LEU A 18 -4.36 2.67 2.63
N ASP A 19 -3.63 3.48 1.85
CA ASP A 19 -2.39 4.14 2.25
C ASP A 19 -2.65 5.64 2.43
N LEU A 20 -2.78 6.08 3.69
CA LEU A 20 -3.03 7.47 4.06
C LEU A 20 -1.70 8.21 4.25
N GLY A 21 -1.52 9.30 3.51
CA GLY A 21 -0.23 9.98 3.42
C GLY A 21 0.73 9.25 2.49
N CYS A 22 0.25 8.81 1.32
CA CYS A 22 1.03 7.95 0.43
C CYS A 22 2.26 8.66 -0.19
N GLY A 23 2.28 10.01 -0.19
CA GLY A 23 3.33 10.81 -0.80
C GLY A 23 3.61 10.36 -2.24
N GLN A 24 4.86 9.98 -2.52
CA GLN A 24 5.29 9.47 -3.83
C GLN A 24 4.76 8.04 -4.17
N GLY A 25 3.90 7.44 -3.34
CA GLY A 25 3.24 6.16 -3.61
C GLY A 25 4.11 4.91 -3.41
N ARG A 26 5.25 5.02 -2.71
CA ARG A 26 6.20 3.91 -2.52
C ARG A 26 5.58 2.70 -1.82
N HIS A 27 4.75 2.94 -0.81
CA HIS A 27 4.09 1.87 -0.06
C HIS A 27 2.88 1.31 -0.82
N CYS A 28 2.11 2.17 -1.50
CA CYS A 28 1.07 1.72 -2.44
C CYS A 28 1.61 0.66 -3.42
N PHE A 29 2.71 1.00 -4.10
CA PHE A 29 3.31 0.11 -5.09
C PHE A 29 3.90 -1.15 -4.46
N GLY A 30 4.51 -1.01 -3.28
CA GLY A 30 5.02 -2.14 -2.51
C GLY A 30 3.92 -3.14 -2.12
N ALA A 31 2.77 -2.64 -1.68
CA ALA A 31 1.62 -3.44 -1.31
C ALA A 31 1.01 -4.17 -2.52
N TYR A 32 0.86 -3.47 -3.64
CA TYR A 32 0.35 -4.03 -4.90
C TYR A 32 1.26 -5.16 -5.43
N MET A 33 2.58 -5.00 -5.32
CA MET A 33 3.53 -6.01 -5.77
C MET A 33 3.66 -7.20 -4.81
N TYR A 34 3.28 -7.03 -3.54
CA TYR A 34 3.36 -8.10 -2.54
C TYR A 34 2.26 -9.14 -2.74
N VAL A 35 1.05 -8.70 -3.05
CA VAL A 35 -0.10 -9.57 -3.31
C VAL A 35 -1.05 -8.86 -4.27
N ASP A 36 -1.71 -9.63 -5.13
CA ASP A 36 -2.72 -9.13 -6.08
C ASP A 36 -3.90 -8.50 -5.33
N ALA A 37 -3.79 -7.21 -5.02
CA ALA A 37 -4.67 -6.42 -4.16
C ALA A 37 -4.95 -5.05 -4.79
N ASP A 38 -6.10 -4.48 -4.46
CA ASP A 38 -6.44 -3.11 -4.86
C ASP A 38 -5.88 -2.14 -3.82
N VAL A 39 -5.04 -1.20 -4.24
CA VAL A 39 -4.39 -0.25 -3.32
C VAL A 39 -4.79 1.17 -3.66
N PHE A 40 -5.27 1.90 -2.65
CA PHE A 40 -5.74 3.27 -2.76
C PHE A 40 -4.80 4.17 -1.95
N GLY A 41 -4.09 5.06 -2.64
CA GLY A 41 -3.25 6.07 -2.00
C GLY A 41 -3.98 7.40 -1.92
N PHE A 42 -3.97 8.04 -0.76
CA PHE A 42 -4.43 9.41 -0.59
C PHE A 42 -3.33 10.23 0.04
N ASP A 43 -3.08 11.40 -0.54
CA ASP A 43 -2.22 12.41 0.04
C ASP A 43 -2.92 13.76 0.00
N MET A 44 -2.66 14.59 1.01
CA MET A 44 -3.18 15.96 1.05
C MET A 44 -2.22 16.97 0.42
N SER A 45 -1.05 16.50 -0.03
CA SER A 45 -0.15 17.31 -0.83
C SER A 45 -0.67 17.41 -2.29
N PRO A 46 -0.59 18.60 -2.92
CA PRO A 46 -0.97 18.79 -4.32
C PRO A 46 -0.07 18.03 -5.31
#